data_AF-B5JH10-F1
#
_entry.id   AF-B5JH10-F1
#
_cell.length_a   1.000
_cell.length_b   1.000
_cell.length_c   1.000
_cell.angle_alpha   90.00
_cell.angle_beta   90.00
_cell.angle_gamma   90.00
#
_symmetry.space_group_name_H-M   'P 1'
#
loop_
_entity.id
_entity.type
_entity.pdbx_description
1 polymer ?
#
loop_
_entity_poly.entity_id
_entity_poly.type
_entity_poly.pdbx_seq_one_letter_code
_entity_poly.pdbx_strand_id
1 'polypeptide(L)'
;MFELLVITGKLVNRSEYEKCIGRKVALERLLKKNEPNYEKLIEFSKALNSIQQLGVRLIYWPLSDLMRYWGVASEFLHFFGSHEETYKNERWLLASSARLESVISEIWKELEENDAIGVFDIDRLQPEAKRSWEDYSTGKIDIENVKLRMKIAHPIIRNRKLNKS
;
A
#
# COMPACT_ATOMS: atom_id res chain seq x y z
N MET A 1 7.03 -4.95 0.69
CA MET A 1 6.65 -6.29 0.17
C MET A 1 5.31 -6.79 0.75
N PHE A 2 5.06 -6.57 2.05
CA PHE A 2 3.77 -6.89 2.69
C PHE A 2 2.60 -6.01 2.21
N GLU A 3 2.77 -4.71 1.97
CA GLU A 3 1.71 -3.87 1.38
C GLU A 3 1.31 -4.31 -0.04
N LEU A 4 2.27 -4.71 -0.86
CA LEU A 4 1.98 -5.33 -2.15
C LEU A 4 1.19 -6.62 -1.96
N LEU A 5 1.46 -7.43 -0.93
CA LEU A 5 0.67 -8.62 -0.57
C LEU A 5 -0.70 -8.28 0.05
N VAL A 6 -0.88 -7.13 0.70
CA VAL A 6 -2.18 -6.66 1.21
C VAL A 6 -3.04 -6.13 0.06
N ILE A 7 -2.44 -5.40 -0.89
CA ILE A 7 -3.08 -4.98 -2.14
C ILE A 7 -3.36 -6.21 -3.02
N THR A 8 -2.40 -7.12 -3.22
CA THR A 8 -2.55 -8.29 -4.10
C THR A 8 -3.31 -9.44 -3.48
N GLY A 9 -3.33 -9.59 -2.16
CA GLY A 9 -3.93 -10.72 -1.45
C GLY A 9 -5.45 -10.80 -1.58
N LYS A 10 -6.12 -9.68 -1.87
CA LYS A 10 -7.55 -9.63 -2.24
C LYS A 10 -7.78 -9.58 -3.74
N LEU A 11 -6.80 -9.14 -4.53
CA LEU A 11 -7.03 -8.61 -5.87
C LEU A 11 -6.31 -9.36 -7.00
N VAL A 12 -5.31 -10.19 -6.69
CA VAL A 12 -4.52 -10.86 -7.69
C VAL A 12 -4.58 -12.36 -7.50
N ASN A 13 -5.15 -13.05 -8.49
CA ASN A 13 -5.03 -14.49 -8.59
C ASN A 13 -3.54 -14.85 -8.67
N ARG A 14 -3.08 -15.83 -7.87
CA ARG A 14 -1.70 -16.31 -7.87
C ARG A 14 -1.15 -16.55 -9.29
N SER A 15 -1.97 -17.09 -10.19
CA SER A 15 -1.58 -17.35 -11.58
C SER A 15 -1.34 -16.08 -12.41
N GLU A 16 -1.98 -14.96 -12.07
CA GLU A 16 -1.72 -13.65 -12.70
C GLU A 16 -0.46 -13.01 -12.10
N TYR A 17 -0.26 -13.13 -10.79
CA TYR A 17 0.94 -12.65 -10.12
C TYR A 17 2.21 -13.34 -10.64
N GLU A 18 2.19 -14.67 -10.80
CA GLU A 18 3.32 -15.46 -11.31
C GLU A 18 3.78 -14.98 -12.70
N LYS A 19 2.85 -14.50 -13.55
CA LYS A 19 3.18 -13.92 -14.87
C LYS A 19 3.88 -12.55 -14.79
N CYS A 20 3.86 -11.92 -13.61
CA CYS A 20 4.45 -10.61 -13.37
C CYS A 20 5.78 -10.66 -12.61
N ILE A 21 6.22 -11.84 -12.14
CA ILE A 21 7.52 -12.01 -11.45
C ILE A 21 8.66 -11.50 -12.34
N GLY A 22 9.54 -10.67 -11.77
CA GLY A 22 10.64 -10.04 -12.52
C GLY A 22 10.22 -8.98 -13.55
N ARG A 23 8.92 -8.72 -13.72
CA ARG A 23 8.37 -7.79 -14.74
C ARG A 23 7.64 -6.62 -14.08
N LYS A 24 8.40 -5.61 -13.64
CA LYS A 24 7.90 -4.41 -12.94
C LYS A 24 6.70 -3.77 -13.63
N VAL A 25 6.78 -3.53 -14.94
CA VAL A 25 5.71 -2.89 -15.71
C VAL A 25 4.45 -3.75 -15.76
N ALA A 26 4.58 -5.08 -15.84
CA ALA A 26 3.44 -5.98 -15.85
C ALA A 26 2.74 -6.00 -14.49
N LEU A 27 3.50 -6.06 -13.39
CA LEU A 27 2.96 -5.99 -12.04
C LEU A 27 2.25 -4.64 -11.79
N GLU A 28 2.87 -3.53 -12.18
CA GLU A 28 2.28 -2.20 -12.02
C GLU A 28 0.93 -2.09 -12.75
N ARG A 29 0.85 -2.60 -13.99
CA ARG A 29 -0.42 -2.63 -14.75
C ARG A 29 -1.47 -3.49 -14.07
N LEU A 30 -1.07 -4.65 -13.55
CA LEU A 30 -1.97 -5.56 -12.83
C LEU A 30 -2.54 -4.90 -11.57
N LEU A 31 -1.70 -4.19 -10.81
CA LEU A 31 -2.11 -3.45 -9.63
C LEU A 31 -3.06 -2.31 -9.98
N LYS A 32 -2.71 -1.46 -10.96
CA LYS A 32 -3.58 -0.36 -11.41
C LYS A 32 -4.91 -0.85 -11.98
N LYS A 33 -4.95 -2.04 -12.59
CA LYS A 33 -6.19 -2.65 -13.07
C LYS A 33 -7.11 -3.04 -11.91
N ASN A 34 -6.56 -3.63 -10.85
CA ASN A 34 -7.37 -4.15 -9.76
C ASN A 34 -7.69 -3.12 -8.68
N GLU A 35 -6.80 -2.16 -8.45
CA GLU A 35 -7.03 -1.03 -7.54
C GLU A 35 -6.77 0.30 -8.27
N PRO A 36 -7.63 0.69 -9.23
CA PRO A 36 -7.45 1.91 -10.01
C PRO A 36 -7.52 3.18 -9.15
N ASN A 37 -8.08 3.08 -7.94
CA ASN A 37 -8.27 4.17 -7.01
C ASN A 37 -7.27 4.15 -5.86
N TYR A 38 -6.13 3.46 -5.97
CA TYR A 38 -5.16 3.33 -4.87
C TYR A 38 -4.72 4.68 -4.28
N GLU A 39 -4.43 5.68 -5.12
CA GLU A 39 -4.04 7.01 -4.64
C GLU A 39 -5.19 7.71 -3.90
N LYS A 40 -6.43 7.56 -4.39
CA LYS A 40 -7.63 8.01 -3.68
C LYS A 40 -7.81 7.26 -2.37
N LEU A 41 -7.49 5.96 -2.32
CA LEU A 41 -7.60 5.14 -1.12
C LEU A 41 -6.63 5.62 -0.03
N ILE A 42 -5.40 5.99 -0.41
CA ILE A 42 -4.44 6.64 0.48
C ILE A 42 -5.01 7.95 1.02
N GLU A 43 -5.49 8.83 0.14
CA GLU A 43 -6.03 10.14 0.54
C GLU A 43 -7.22 10.00 1.49
N PHE A 44 -8.15 9.11 1.14
CA PHE A 44 -9.30 8.76 1.96
C PHE A 44 -8.87 8.20 3.33
N SER A 45 -7.87 7.32 3.36
CA SER A 45 -7.36 6.74 4.60
C SER A 45 -6.71 7.79 5.51
N LYS A 46 -5.92 8.72 4.92
CA LYS A 46 -5.36 9.88 5.63
C LYS A 46 -6.46 10.73 6.26
N ALA A 47 -7.52 11.01 5.50
CA ALA A 47 -8.67 11.78 6.00
C ALA A 47 -9.35 11.07 7.18
N LEU A 48 -9.62 9.77 7.08
CA LEU A 48 -10.21 9.00 8.18
C LEU A 48 -9.33 8.98 9.42
N ASN A 49 -8.03 8.74 9.27
CA ASN A 49 -7.11 8.69 10.41
C ASN A 49 -7.09 10.03 11.15
N SER A 50 -7.06 11.15 10.42
CA SER A 50 -7.07 12.49 11.01
C SER A 50 -8.32 12.79 11.85
N ILE A 51 -9.46 12.15 11.52
CA ILE A 51 -10.74 12.38 12.21
C ILE A 51 -10.89 11.46 13.41
N GLN A 52 -10.53 10.19 13.25
CA GLN A 52 -10.64 9.20 14.32
C GLN A 52 -9.61 9.42 15.43
N GLN A 53 -8.56 10.23 15.18
CA GLN A 53 -7.49 10.51 16.12
C GLN A 53 -6.99 9.23 16.79
N LEU A 54 -6.71 8.20 15.99
CA LEU A 54 -6.34 6.88 16.50
C LEU A 54 -5.05 6.91 17.34
N GLY A 55 -4.30 8.02 17.32
CA GLY A 55 -3.00 8.15 18.00
C GLY A 55 -1.90 7.35 17.33
N VAL A 56 -2.20 6.72 16.19
CA VAL A 56 -1.30 5.87 15.42
C VAL A 56 -0.72 6.69 14.26
N ARG A 57 0.60 6.77 14.19
CA ARG A 57 1.33 7.30 13.04
C ARG A 57 1.31 6.24 11.94
N LEU A 58 0.77 6.61 10.79
CA LEU A 58 0.55 5.70 9.68
C LEU A 58 1.46 6.06 8.51
N ILE A 59 2.12 5.06 7.94
CA ILE A 59 2.91 5.17 6.71
C ILE A 59 1.96 5.02 5.52
N TYR A 60 2.09 5.88 4.52
CA TYR A 60 1.33 5.76 3.28
C TYR A 60 2.31 5.73 2.12
N TRP A 61 2.55 4.56 1.53
CA TRP A 61 3.41 4.46 0.36
C TRP A 61 2.62 4.69 -0.93
N PRO A 62 2.97 5.72 -1.73
CA PRO A 62 2.47 5.85 -3.10
C PRO A 62 2.80 4.60 -3.92
N LEU A 63 1.99 4.30 -4.94
CA LEU A 63 2.21 3.09 -5.74
C LEU A 63 3.60 3.09 -6.41
N SER A 64 4.11 4.27 -6.78
CA SER A 64 5.44 4.43 -7.37
C SER A 64 6.56 3.94 -6.46
N ASP A 65 6.49 4.23 -5.16
CA ASP A 65 7.50 3.82 -4.18
C ASP A 65 7.43 2.31 -3.94
N LEU A 66 6.23 1.76 -3.79
CA LEU A 66 6.02 0.32 -3.72
C LEU A 66 6.63 -0.40 -4.92
N MET A 67 6.42 0.12 -6.13
CA MET A 67 6.98 -0.44 -7.35
C MET A 67 8.49 -0.27 -7.47
N ARG A 68 9.05 0.82 -6.93
CA ARG A 68 10.51 1.02 -6.81
C ARG A 68 11.11 -0.04 -5.91
N TYR A 69 10.58 -0.19 -4.70
CA TYR A 69 11.06 -1.16 -3.72
C TYR A 69 10.96 -2.59 -4.23
N TRP A 70 9.82 -2.95 -4.82
CA TRP A 70 9.63 -4.27 -5.41
C TRP A 70 10.56 -4.53 -6.58
N GLY A 71 10.78 -3.55 -7.46
CA GLY A 71 11.67 -3.72 -8.61
C GLY A 71 13.09 -4.09 -8.18
N VAL A 72 13.63 -3.40 -7.18
CA VAL A 72 14.97 -3.68 -6.63
C VAL A 72 15.02 -5.04 -5.95
N ALA A 73 14.05 -5.36 -5.09
CA ALA A 73 14.01 -6.66 -4.43
C ALA A 73 13.82 -7.82 -5.42
N SER A 74 12.98 -7.63 -6.43
CA SER A 74 12.71 -8.63 -7.46
C SER A 74 13.91 -8.88 -8.37
N GLU A 75 14.73 -7.86 -8.66
CA GLU A 75 15.99 -8.04 -9.40
C GLU A 75 16.92 -9.01 -8.66
N PHE A 76 16.98 -8.91 -7.33
CA PHE A 76 17.81 -9.78 -6.50
C PHE A 76 17.24 -11.20 -6.37
N LEU A 77 15.92 -11.32 -6.18
CA LEU A 77 15.26 -12.61 -5.90
C LEU A 77 14.94 -13.44 -7.15
N HIS A 78 14.77 -12.78 -8.30
CA HIS A 78 14.25 -13.40 -9.53
C HIS A 78 15.15 -13.15 -10.73
N PHE A 79 16.45 -12.96 -10.52
CA PHE A 79 17.39 -12.82 -11.62
C PHE A 79 17.45 -14.09 -12.49
N PHE A 80 17.47 -13.90 -13.81
CA PHE A 80 17.67 -14.96 -14.81
C PHE A 80 18.91 -14.63 -15.65
N GLY A 81 20.04 -15.24 -15.33
CA GLY A 81 21.29 -15.12 -16.10
C GLY A 81 22.38 -16.03 -15.52
N SER A 82 23.56 -16.03 -16.14
CA SER A 82 24.60 -16.99 -15.75
C SER A 82 25.18 -16.66 -14.36
N HIS A 83 25.65 -17.68 -13.64
CA HIS A 83 26.25 -17.49 -12.32
C HIS A 83 27.52 -16.62 -12.38
N GLU A 84 28.24 -16.66 -13.51
CA GLU A 84 29.47 -15.89 -13.76
C GLU A 84 29.19 -14.39 -13.96
N GLU A 85 27.97 -14.02 -14.35
CA GLU A 85 27.56 -12.62 -14.53
C GLU A 85 26.94 -12.01 -13.25
N THR A 86 26.75 -12.82 -12.20
CA THR A 86 26.01 -12.42 -10.99
C THR A 86 26.73 -12.75 -9.71
N TYR A 87 26.42 -13.87 -9.06
CA TYR A 87 26.90 -14.17 -7.71
C TYR A 87 28.42 -14.34 -7.65
N LYS A 88 29.05 -14.79 -8.74
CA LYS A 88 30.52 -14.83 -8.86
C LYS A 88 31.13 -13.53 -9.39
N ASN A 89 30.31 -12.66 -9.98
CA ASN A 89 30.74 -11.33 -10.38
C ASN A 89 30.66 -10.39 -9.17
N GLU A 90 31.79 -10.20 -8.51
CA GLU A 90 31.90 -9.34 -7.32
C GLU A 90 31.33 -7.93 -7.55
N ARG A 91 31.54 -7.34 -8.74
CA ARG A 91 31.00 -6.01 -9.05
C ARG A 91 29.47 -6.01 -9.08
N TRP A 92 28.87 -7.03 -9.70
CA TRP A 92 27.42 -7.18 -9.71
C TRP A 92 26.89 -7.39 -8.30
N LEU A 93 27.51 -8.27 -7.51
CA LEU A 93 27.08 -8.58 -6.16
C LEU A 93 27.12 -7.35 -5.26
N LEU A 94 28.22 -6.60 -5.27
CA LEU A 94 28.38 -5.37 -4.48
C LEU A 94 27.36 -4.30 -4.89
N ALA A 95 27.21 -4.05 -6.20
CA ALA A 95 26.27 -3.04 -6.71
C ALA A 95 24.81 -3.41 -6.42
N SER A 96 24.44 -4.69 -6.53
CA SER A 96 23.09 -5.17 -6.24
C SER A 96 22.79 -5.18 -4.74
N SER A 97 23.77 -5.54 -3.90
CA SER A 97 23.64 -5.50 -2.45
C SER A 97 23.47 -4.08 -1.94
N ALA A 98 24.27 -3.13 -2.43
CA ALA A 98 24.15 -1.71 -2.06
C ALA A 98 22.77 -1.13 -2.46
N ARG A 99 22.25 -1.47 -3.64
CA ARG A 99 20.91 -1.06 -4.09
C ARG A 99 19.80 -1.66 -3.21
N LEU A 100 19.93 -2.92 -2.82
CA LEU A 100 18.97 -3.57 -1.93
C LEU A 100 19.00 -2.94 -0.53
N GLU A 101 20.19 -2.71 0.01
CA GLU A 101 20.40 -2.08 1.31
C GLU A 101 19.83 -0.66 1.36
N SER A 102 19.98 0.13 0.29
CA SER A 102 19.41 1.48 0.25
C SER A 102 17.88 1.46 0.37
N VAL A 103 17.21 0.56 -0.33
CA VAL A 103 15.75 0.40 -0.28
C VAL A 103 15.29 -0.14 1.07
N ILE A 104 15.99 -1.14 1.63
CA ILE A 104 15.64 -1.70 2.94
C ILE A 104 15.78 -0.64 4.03
N SER A 105 16.84 0.16 3.98
CA SER A 105 17.09 1.23 4.95
C SER A 105 15.99 2.30 4.92
N GLU A 106 15.53 2.70 3.74
CA GLU A 106 14.37 3.61 3.59
C GLU A 106 13.12 3.02 4.25
N ILE A 107 12.80 1.74 3.97
CA ILE A 107 11.64 1.06 4.55
C ILE A 107 11.76 0.95 6.08
N TRP A 108 12.94 0.59 6.58
CA TRP A 108 13.17 0.40 8.01
C TRP A 108 13.00 1.70 8.78
N LYS A 109 13.58 2.79 8.27
CA LYS A 109 13.43 4.12 8.87
C LYS A 109 11.97 4.54 8.98
N GLU A 110 11.19 4.35 7.91
CA GLU A 110 9.76 4.65 7.93
C GLU A 110 9.01 3.80 8.96
N LEU A 111 9.36 2.52 9.11
CA LEU A 111 8.77 1.62 10.11
C LEU A 111 9.20 1.93 11.56
N GLU A 112 10.38 2.51 11.78
CA GLU A 112 10.81 2.97 13.11
C GLU A 112 10.09 4.26 13.51
N GLU A 113 9.82 5.14 12.55
CA GLU A 113 9.20 6.45 12.79
C GLU A 113 7.66 6.38 12.88
N ASN A 114 7.05 5.27 12.45
CA ASN A 114 5.60 5.11 12.37
C ASN A 114 5.12 3.80 12.99
N ASP A 115 3.87 3.78 13.42
CA ASP A 115 3.33 2.69 14.24
C ASP A 115 2.66 1.60 13.37
N ALA A 116 2.21 1.92 12.15
CA ALA A 116 1.57 0.97 11.24
C ALA A 116 1.50 1.46 9.77
N ILE A 117 1.07 0.55 8.89
CA ILE A 117 0.74 0.80 7.49
C ILE A 117 -0.67 1.42 7.36
N GLY A 118 -0.80 2.44 6.52
CA GLY A 118 -1.89 3.42 6.59
C GLY A 118 -3.14 3.18 5.74
N VAL A 119 -3.24 2.09 5.00
CA VAL A 119 -4.40 1.87 4.11
C VAL A 119 -5.52 1.10 4.83
N PHE A 120 -6.73 1.67 4.88
CA PHE A 120 -7.88 0.98 5.46
C PHE A 120 -8.43 -0.11 4.52
N ASP A 121 -8.80 -1.25 5.10
CA ASP A 121 -9.61 -2.26 4.40
C ASP A 121 -11.06 -1.79 4.29
N ILE A 122 -11.48 -1.42 3.08
CA ILE A 122 -12.83 -0.91 2.78
C ILE A 122 -13.93 -1.85 3.24
N ASP A 123 -13.73 -3.17 3.15
CA ASP A 123 -14.74 -4.15 3.56
C ASP A 123 -14.95 -4.19 5.07
N ARG A 124 -13.96 -3.75 5.84
CA ARG A 124 -13.99 -3.71 7.30
C ARG A 124 -14.42 -2.35 7.84
N LEU A 125 -14.65 -1.37 6.97
CA LEU A 125 -15.13 -0.06 7.37
C LEU A 125 -16.57 -0.12 7.88
N GLN A 126 -16.91 0.84 8.74
CA GLN A 126 -18.30 1.06 9.13
C GLN A 126 -19.13 1.54 7.92
N PRO A 127 -20.45 1.27 7.90
CA PRO A 127 -21.30 1.60 6.74
C PRO A 127 -21.22 3.06 6.29
N GLU A 128 -21.09 3.99 7.23
CA GLU A 128 -20.99 5.42 6.94
C GLU A 128 -19.68 5.76 6.19
N ALA A 129 -18.57 5.16 6.62
CA ALA A 129 -17.27 5.33 5.98
C ALA A 129 -17.23 4.63 4.61
N LYS A 130 -17.80 3.42 4.52
CA LYS A 130 -17.90 2.68 3.26
C LYS A 130 -18.70 3.46 2.20
N ARG A 131 -19.85 4.03 2.58
CA ARG A 131 -20.65 4.87 1.68
C ARG A 131 -19.92 6.13 1.22
N SER A 132 -19.20 6.80 2.13
CA SER A 132 -18.36 7.96 1.75
C SER A 132 -17.24 7.56 0.81
N TRP A 133 -16.63 6.38 0.97
CA TRP A 133 -15.64 5.85 0.03
C TRP A 133 -16.24 5.62 -1.36
N GLU A 134 -17.43 5.01 -1.46
CA GLU A 134 -18.10 4.76 -2.74
C GLU A 134 -18.38 6.08 -3.50
N ASP A 135 -18.88 7.10 -2.81
CA ASP A 135 -19.13 8.40 -3.43
C ASP A 135 -17.83 9.13 -3.84
N TYR A 136 -16.78 9.04 -3.03
CA TYR A 136 -15.50 9.72 -3.30
C TYR A 136 -14.67 9.02 -4.40
N SER A 137 -14.60 7.69 -4.36
CA SER A 137 -13.91 6.89 -5.39
C SER A 137 -14.52 7.14 -6.78
N THR A 138 -15.84 7.29 -6.85
CA THR A 138 -16.58 7.63 -8.09
C THR A 138 -16.60 9.12 -8.43
N GLY A 139 -16.03 10.00 -7.59
CA GLY A 139 -15.95 11.44 -7.85
C GLY A 139 -17.25 12.21 -7.63
N LYS A 140 -18.26 11.61 -6.99
CA LYS A 140 -19.51 12.31 -6.60
C LYS A 140 -19.29 13.34 -5.50
N ILE A 141 -18.26 13.13 -4.68
CA ILE A 141 -17.83 14.04 -3.62
C ILE A 141 -16.30 14.18 -3.64
N ASP A 142 -15.81 15.29 -3.10
CA ASP A 142 -14.38 15.51 -2.84
C ASP A 142 -13.97 15.05 -1.43
N ILE A 143 -12.67 15.15 -1.14
CA ILE A 143 -12.11 14.73 0.16
C ILE A 143 -12.59 15.59 1.33
N GLU A 144 -12.90 16.86 1.11
CA GLU A 144 -13.40 17.75 2.16
C GLU A 144 -14.83 17.38 2.57
N ASN A 145 -15.66 17.00 1.61
CA ASN A 145 -16.97 16.42 1.85
C ASN A 145 -16.89 15.07 2.58
N VAL A 146 -15.92 14.22 2.25
CA VAL A 146 -15.63 13.01 3.04
C VAL A 146 -15.36 13.37 4.49
N LYS A 147 -14.45 14.33 4.72
CA LYS A 147 -14.09 14.75 6.08
C LYS A 147 -15.28 15.29 6.85
N LEU A 148 -16.12 16.11 6.22
CA LEU A 148 -17.34 16.65 6.82
C LEU A 148 -18.31 15.53 7.22
N ARG A 149 -18.64 14.62 6.29
CA ARG A 149 -19.53 13.48 6.57
C ARG A 149 -19.02 12.63 7.72
N MET A 150 -17.71 12.39 7.77
CA MET A 150 -17.09 11.58 8.81
C MET A 150 -17.06 12.27 10.16
N LYS A 151 -16.86 13.59 10.23
CA LYS A 151 -17.01 14.36 11.47
C LYS A 151 -18.44 14.28 12.02
N ILE A 152 -19.45 14.35 11.16
CA ILE A 152 -20.86 14.22 11.55
C ILE A 152 -21.17 12.80 12.05
N ALA A 153 -20.66 11.77 11.35
CA ALA A 153 -20.89 10.37 11.71
C ALA A 153 -20.07 9.90 12.94
N HIS A 154 -18.98 10.62 13.27
CA HIS A 154 -18.01 10.21 14.29
C HIS A 154 -18.64 9.86 15.65
N PRO A 155 -19.58 10.64 16.23
CA PRO A 155 -20.19 10.32 17.52
C PRO A 155 -20.94 8.98 17.50
N ILE A 156 -21.66 8.70 16.41
CA ILE A 156 -22.44 7.46 16.25
C ILE A 156 -21.51 6.26 16.11
N ILE A 157 -20.45 6.40 15.32
CA ILE A 157 -19.42 5.37 15.13
C ILE A 157 -18.73 5.05 16.45
N ARG A 158 -18.38 6.07 17.25
CA ARG A 158 -17.75 5.91 18.56
C ARG A 158 -18.65 5.15 19.54
N ASN A 159 -19.92 5.54 19.63
CA ASN A 159 -20.90 4.87 20.50
C ASN A 159 -21.12 3.40 20.10
N ARG A 160 -21.13 3.10 18.80
CA ARG A 160 -21.26 1.72 18.30
C ARG A 160 -20.06 0.85 18.68
N LYS A 161 -18.84 1.40 18.70
CA LYS A 161 -17.65 0.67 19.15
C LYS A 161 -17.71 0.35 20.65
N LEU A 162 -18.16 1.31 21.47
CA LEU A 162 -18.30 1.13 22.92
C LEU A 162 -19.37 0.10 23.30
N ASN A 163 -20.45 -0.02 22.52
CA ASN A 163 -21.51 -1.00 22.79
C ASN A 163 -21.21 -2.42 22.28
N LYS A 164 -20.07 -2.61 21.60
CA LYS A 164 -19.61 -3.92 21.09
C LYS A 164 -18.42 -4.50 21.88
N SER A 165 -17.87 -3.75 22.83
CA SER A 165 -16.85 -4.19 23.80
C SER A 165 -17.51 -4.63 25.10
#